data_AF-A0A1Z9YZ02-F1
#
_entry.id   AF-A0A1Z9YZ02-F1
#
_cell.length_a   1.000
_cell.length_b   1.000
_cell.length_c   1.000
_cell.angle_alpha   90.00
_cell.angle_beta   90.00
_cell.angle_gamma   90.00
#
_symmetry.space_group_name_H-M   'P 1'
#
loop_
_entity.id
_entity.type
_entity.pdbx_description
1 polymer ?
#
loop_
_entity_poly.entity_id
_entity_poly.type
_entity_poly.pdbx_seq_one_letter_code
_entity_poly.pdbx_strand_id
1 'polypeptide(L)' 'MDKNFKVWLISTYFGIGVLYAIYQHFWGQYNYKPFGFNLGQGIFWPAMMFPGVGKFIGGLLILAVIGFIVLRPRN' A
#
# COMPACT_ATOMS: atom_id res chain seq x y z
N MET A 1 8.38 -19.19 13.28
CA MET A 1 7.15 -18.36 13.32
C MET A 1 5.96 -19.26 13.07
N ASP A 2 5.00 -19.29 14.00
CA ASP A 2 3.83 -20.16 13.93
C ASP A 2 3.01 -19.87 12.65
N LYS A 3 2.56 -20.93 11.96
CA LYS A 3 1.71 -20.83 10.77
C LYS A 3 0.41 -20.09 11.08
N ASN A 4 -0.16 -20.32 12.27
CA ASN A 4 -1.38 -19.65 12.71
C ASN A 4 -1.18 -18.13 12.84
N PHE A 5 -0.03 -17.74 13.40
CA PHE A 5 0.31 -16.33 13.53
C PHE A 5 0.48 -15.62 12.17
N LYS A 6 1.09 -16.29 11.19
CA LYS A 6 1.18 -15.77 9.81
C LYS A 6 -0.19 -15.55 9.18
N VAL A 7 -1.07 -16.56 9.26
CA VAL A 7 -2.42 -16.48 8.69
C VAL A 7 -3.24 -15.39 9.38
N TRP A 8 -3.11 -15.27 10.70
CA TRP A 8 -3.76 -14.21 11.48
C TRP A 8 -3.32 -12.82 11.02
N LEU A 9 -2.01 -12.56 10.92
CA LEU A 9 -1.49 -11.27 10.44
C LEU A 9 -2.01 -10.91 9.04
N ILE A 10 -1.96 -11.86 8.10
CA ILE A 10 -2.41 -11.64 6.73
C ILE A 10 -3.92 -11.34 6.72
N SER A 11 -4.72 -12.12 7.44
CA SER A 11 -6.17 -11.96 7.48
C SER A 11 -6.58 -10.63 8.11
N THR A 12 -5.93 -10.23 9.20
CA THR A 12 -6.16 -8.92 9.83
C THR A 12 -5.76 -7.78 8.89
N TYR A 13 -4.61 -7.89 8.21
CA TYR A 13 -4.16 -6.89 7.26
C TYR A 13 -5.16 -6.68 6.11
N PHE A 14 -5.62 -7.77 5.48
CA PHE A 14 -6.62 -7.70 4.42
C PHE A 14 -7.99 -7.26 4.94
N GLY A 15 -8.39 -7.68 6.14
CA GLY A 15 -9.64 -7.25 6.78
C GLY A 15 -9.69 -5.73 6.95
N ILE A 16 -8.61 -5.13 7.48
CA ILE A 16 -8.49 -3.66 7.60
C ILE A 16 -8.50 -3.01 6.22
N GLY A 17 -7.80 -3.59 5.23
CA GLY A 17 -7.78 -3.08 3.86
C GLY A 17 -9.15 -3.02 3.20
N VAL A 18 -9.98 -4.06 3.39
CA VAL A 18 -11.36 -4.09 2.88
C VAL A 18 -12.23 -3.04 3.57
N LEU A 19 -12.12 -2.89 4.90
CA LEU A 19 -12.82 -1.84 5.64
C LEU A 19 -12.43 -0.44 5.14
N TYR A 20 -11.14 -0.22 4.90
CA TYR A 20 -10.64 1.03 4.34
C TYR A 20 -11.20 1.29 2.93
N ALA A 21 -11.25 0.27 2.07
CA ALA A 21 -11.80 0.39 0.72
C ALA A 21 -13.30 0.75 0.72
N ILE A 22 -14.08 0.10 1.61
CA ILE A 22 -15.50 0.43 1.81
C ILE A 22 -15.64 1.88 2.29
N TYR A 23 -14.86 2.27 3.29
CA TYR A 23 -14.86 3.65 3.79
C TYR A 23 -14.55 4.64 2.66
N GLN A 24 -13.51 4.40 1.87
CA GLN A 24 -13.13 5.28 0.78
C GLN A 24 -14.20 5.38 -0.31
N HIS A 25 -14.91 4.29 -0.58
CA HIS A 25 -15.93 4.26 -1.63
C HIS A 25 -17.19 5.03 -1.28
N PHE A 26 -17.63 4.99 -0.03
CA PHE A 26 -18.87 5.66 0.39
C PHE A 26 -18.63 7.05 0.99
N TRP A 27 -17.56 7.23 1.75
CA TRP A 27 -17.32 8.46 2.54
C TRP A 27 -15.97 9.14 2.26
N GLY A 28 -15.06 8.47 1.57
CA GLY A 28 -13.72 9.00 1.35
C GLY A 28 -13.61 9.99 0.20
N GLN A 29 -12.39 10.52 0.07
CA GLN A 29 -12.02 11.47 -0.98
C GLN A 29 -12.10 10.86 -2.38
N TYR A 30 -12.08 9.53 -2.50
CA TYR A 30 -12.14 8.78 -3.75
C TYR A 30 -13.49 8.09 -3.97
N ASN A 31 -14.56 8.58 -3.34
CA ASN A 31 -15.92 8.05 -3.49
C ASN A 31 -16.44 8.10 -4.93
N TYR A 32 -16.00 9.07 -5.72
CA TYR A 32 -16.34 9.22 -7.14
C TYR A 32 -15.65 8.19 -8.05
N LYS A 33 -14.68 7.41 -7.52
CA LYS A 33 -13.96 6.40 -8.28
C LYS A 33 -14.63 5.02 -8.13
N PRO A 34 -14.49 4.14 -9.15
CA PRO A 34 -15.00 2.77 -9.07
C PRO A 34 -14.45 2.03 -7.86
N PHE A 35 -15.24 1.12 -7.30
CA PHE A 35 -14.86 0.35 -6.11
C PHE A 35 -13.52 -0.38 -6.26
N GLY A 36 -13.19 -0.87 -7.47
CA GLY A 36 -11.89 -1.50 -7.76
C GLY A 36 -10.68 -0.59 -7.49
N PHE A 37 -10.81 0.73 -7.70
CA PHE A 37 -9.76 1.68 -7.35
C PHE A 37 -9.58 1.77 -5.83
N ASN A 38 -10.68 1.84 -5.09
CA ASN A 38 -10.65 1.92 -3.62
C ASN A 38 -10.20 0.58 -2.99
N LEU A 39 -10.48 -0.56 -3.61
CA LEU A 39 -9.91 -1.87 -3.24
C LEU A 39 -8.39 -1.88 -3.40
N GLY A 40 -7.87 -1.35 -4.51
CA GLY A 40 -6.43 -1.20 -4.72
C GLY A 40 -5.78 -0.36 -3.61
N GLN A 41 -6.43 0.74 -3.23
CA GLN A 41 -5.98 1.55 -2.09
C GLN A 41 -6.08 0.80 -0.76
N GLY A 42 -7.11 -0.04 -0.58
CA GLY A 42 -7.26 -0.92 0.58
C GLY A 42 -6.10 -1.90 0.76
N ILE A 43 -5.51 -2.40 -0.33
CA ILE A 43 -4.32 -3.27 -0.25
C ILE A 43 -3.12 -2.51 0.33
N PHE A 44 -3.01 -1.21 0.04
CA PHE A 44 -1.94 -0.33 0.53
C PHE A 44 -2.42 0.62 1.63
N TRP A 45 -3.45 0.22 2.39
CA TRP A 45 -4.12 1.08 3.37
C TRP A 45 -3.17 1.80 4.35
N PRO A 46 -2.06 1.21 4.85
CA PRO A 46 -1.21 1.94 5.80
C PRO A 46 -0.54 3.15 5.14
N ALA A 47 -0.09 3.00 3.89
CA ALA A 47 0.52 4.10 3.16
C ALA A 47 -0.49 5.21 2.82
N MET A 48 -1.77 4.84 2.65
CA MET A 48 -2.85 5.79 2.37
C MET A 48 -3.32 6.54 3.63
N MET A 49 -3.36 5.88 4.78
CA MET A 49 -3.74 6.50 6.07
C MET A 49 -2.63 7.37 6.65
N PHE A 50 -1.36 7.00 6.44
CA PHE A 50 -0.20 7.70 7.01
C PHE A 50 0.64 8.33 5.90
N PRO A 51 0.40 9.62 5.55
CA PRO A 51 1.11 10.30 4.46
C PRO A 51 2.63 10.26 4.59
N GLY A 52 3.16 10.24 5.82
CA GLY A 52 4.59 10.10 6.09
C GLY A 52 5.17 8.76 5.61
N VAL A 53 4.45 7.65 5.82
CA VAL A 53 4.87 6.30 5.41
C VAL A 53 4.87 6.18 3.89
N GLY A 54 3.82 6.69 3.23
CA GLY A 54 3.74 6.71 1.77
C GLY A 54 4.88 7.51 1.13
N LYS A 55 5.16 8.71 1.65
CA LYS A 55 6.29 9.55 1.17
C LYS A 55 7.65 8.88 1.40
N PHE A 56 7.83 8.24 2.55
CA PHE A 56 9.08 7.54 2.87
C PHE A 56 9.34 6.35 1.93
N ILE A 57 8.35 5.47 1.75
CA ILE A 57 8.46 4.31 0.84
C ILE A 57 8.66 4.77 -0.61
N GLY A 58 7.90 5.78 -1.05
CA GLY A 58 8.04 6.36 -2.40
C GLY A 58 9.44 6.94 -2.63
N GLY A 59 9.97 7.69 -1.65
CA GLY A 59 11.33 8.24 -1.71
C GLY A 59 12.40 7.15 -1.76
N LEU A 60 12.27 6.11 -0.93
CA LEU A 60 13.17 4.95 -0.93
C LEU A 60 13.18 4.22 -2.29
N LEU A 61 12.01 4.00 -2.89
CA LEU A 61 11.89 3.38 -4.21
C LEU A 61 12.58 4.22 -5.28
N ILE A 62 12.37 5.54 -5.27
CA ILE A 62 13.03 6.45 -6.23
C ILE A 62 14.55 6.38 -6.08
N LEU A 63 15.06 6.46 -4.85
CA LEU A 63 16.50 6.35 -4.59
C LEU A 63 17.07 5.00 -5.03
N ALA A 64 16.34 3.91 -4.81
CA ALA A 64 16.75 2.58 -5.27
C ALA A 64 16.80 2.49 -6.80
N VAL A 65 15.81 3.06 -7.51
CA VAL A 65 15.80 3.10 -8.98
C VAL A 65 16.95 3.95 -9.52
N ILE A 66 17.18 5.15 -8.95
CA ILE A 66 18.30 6.00 -9.34
C ILE A 66 19.63 5.29 -9.09
N GLY A 67 19.82 4.73 -7.90
CA GLY A 67 21.01 3.97 -7.54
C GLY A 67 21.24 2.80 -8.49
N PHE A 68 20.19 2.04 -8.83
CA PHE A 68 20.27 0.96 -9.80
C PHE A 68 20.71 1.46 -11.17
N ILE A 69 20.11 2.54 -11.69
CA ILE A 69 20.46 3.08 -13.01
C ILE A 69 21.90 3.62 -13.03
N VAL A 70 22.31 4.36 -12.00
CA VAL A 70 23.62 5.01 -11.92
C VAL A 70 24.74 3.99 -11.72
N LEU A 71 24.51 2.99 -10.86
CA LEU A 71 25.51 1.97 -10.54
C LEU A 71 25.49 0.79 -11.51
N ARG A 72 24.54 0.74 -12.45
CA ARG A 72 24.50 -0.29 -13.49
C ARG A 72 25.76 -0.19 -14.36
N PRO A 73 26.61 -1.23 -14.40
CA PRO A 73 27.75 -1.25 -15.29
C PRO A 73 27.27 -1.17 -16.75
N ARG A 74 27.86 -0.27 -17.54
CA ARG A 74 27.72 -0.29 -19.00
C ARG A 74 28.55 -1.47 -19.52
N ASN A 75 27.91 -2.62 -19.71
CA ASN A 75 28.42 -3.66 -20.60
C ASN A 75 28.17 -3.27 -22.06
#